data_AF-A0AAU9MZA2-F1
#
_entry.id   AF-A0AAU9MZA2-F1
#
_cell.length_a   1.000
_cell.length_b   1.000
_cell.length_c   1.000
_cell.angle_alpha   90.00
_cell.angle_beta   90.00
_cell.angle_gamma   90.00
#
_symmetry.space_group_name_H-M   'P 1'
#
loop_
_entity.id
_entity.type
_entity.pdbx_description
1 polymer ?
#
loop_
_entity_poly.entity_id
_entity_poly.type
_entity_poly.pdbx_seq_one_letter_code
_entity_poly.pdbx_strand_id
1 'polypeptide(L)'
;MASKEISSIRTMKSKLTPKSLSDIMKRYHIDPEFRLRLPKLGDAIVATPEGFVGVYRVFFKPGLRLPTFEFLEVVLDYYHLHIAQITPNGFRKIIYMLCSTLDFMPFITVFHQIYVPISNGD
;
A
#
# COMPACT_ATOMS: atom_id res chain seq x y z
N MET A 1 -0.20 -19.96 22.39
CA MET A 1 1.09 -19.33 22.02
C MET A 1 0.80 -18.24 20.99
N ALA A 2 0.62 -16.99 21.44
CA ALA A 2 0.46 -15.85 20.54
C ALA A 2 1.81 -15.59 19.83
N SER A 3 1.78 -15.54 18.51
CA SER A 3 2.97 -15.50 17.65
C SER A 3 3.78 -14.22 17.89
N LYS A 4 5.05 -14.41 18.26
CA LYS A 4 6.11 -13.39 18.42
C LYS A 4 6.26 -12.43 17.22
N GLU A 5 5.69 -12.78 16.07
CA GLU A 5 5.74 -11.95 14.86
C GLU A 5 4.81 -10.74 14.90
N ILE A 6 3.63 -10.84 15.53
CA ILE A 6 2.67 -9.73 15.58
C ILE A 6 3.19 -8.58 16.45
N SER A 7 4.04 -8.88 17.46
CA SER A 7 4.66 -7.84 18.30
C SER A 7 5.69 -6.98 17.56
N SER A 8 6.32 -7.48 16.49
CA SER A 8 7.39 -6.76 15.78
C SER A 8 6.88 -5.57 14.97
N ILE A 9 5.68 -5.69 14.40
CA ILE A 9 5.02 -4.65 13.59
C ILE A 9 4.78 -3.36 14.39
N ARG A 10 4.50 -3.48 15.69
CA ARG A 10 4.21 -2.34 16.57
C ARG A 10 5.45 -1.48 16.90
N THR A 11 6.65 -2.02 16.73
CA THR A 11 7.92 -1.40 17.17
C THR A 11 8.75 -0.81 16.04
N MET A 12 8.35 -1.03 14.77
CA MET A 12 9.08 -0.53 13.62
C MET A 12 8.90 0.98 13.44
N LYS A 13 9.97 1.74 13.73
CA LYS A 13 10.01 3.19 13.51
C LYS A 13 10.26 3.51 12.03
N SER A 14 9.54 4.50 11.52
CA SER A 14 9.73 5.00 10.15
C SER A 14 11.11 5.66 9.99
N LYS A 15 11.74 5.40 8.84
CA LYS A 15 12.97 6.08 8.39
C LYS A 15 12.70 7.09 7.26
N LEU A 16 11.42 7.40 6.98
CA LEU A 16 11.05 8.32 5.90
C LEU A 16 11.45 9.76 6.25
N THR A 17 12.12 10.41 5.31
CA THR A 17 12.42 11.84 5.31
C THR A 17 11.48 12.58 4.34
N PRO A 18 11.33 13.91 4.45
CA PRO A 18 10.54 14.69 3.50
C PRO A 18 10.97 14.48 2.05
N LYS A 19 12.28 14.43 1.80
CA LYS A 19 12.84 14.13 0.47
C LYS A 19 12.37 12.77 -0.04
N SER A 20 12.51 11.72 0.79
CA SER A 20 12.08 10.38 0.40
C SER A 20 10.57 10.25 0.19
N LEU A 21 9.77 11.08 0.85
CA LEU A 21 8.32 11.14 0.64
C LEU A 21 8.00 11.76 -0.73
N SER A 22 8.64 12.87 -1.08
CA SER A 22 8.53 13.47 -2.42
C SER A 22 8.98 12.51 -3.52
N ASP A 23 10.04 11.74 -3.27
CA ASP A 23 10.51 10.72 -4.22
C ASP A 23 9.49 9.60 -4.39
N ILE A 24 8.79 9.18 -3.32
CA ILE A 24 7.70 8.20 -3.39
C ILE A 24 6.52 8.75 -4.20
N MET A 25 6.12 10.00 -3.95
CA MET A 25 5.03 10.65 -4.69
C MET A 25 5.29 10.63 -6.20
N LYS A 26 6.50 11.06 -6.60
CA LYS A 26 6.91 11.07 -8.00
C LYS A 26 7.01 9.67 -8.58
N ARG A 27 7.69 8.76 -7.88
CA ARG A 27 7.98 7.39 -8.36
C ARG A 27 6.74 6.54 -8.55
N TYR A 28 5.70 6.77 -7.75
CA TYR A 28 4.47 5.98 -7.78
C TYR A 28 3.27 6.76 -8.30
N HIS A 29 3.49 7.95 -8.87
CA HIS A 29 2.47 8.81 -9.44
C HIS A 29 1.28 9.02 -8.49
N ILE A 30 1.57 9.22 -7.19
CA ILE A 30 0.52 9.47 -6.20
C ILE A 30 -0.03 10.86 -6.44
N ASP A 31 -1.35 10.95 -6.61
CA ASP A 31 -2.02 12.22 -6.84
C ASP A 31 -1.71 13.22 -5.69
N PRO A 32 -1.30 14.46 -5.98
CA PRO A 32 -1.12 15.51 -4.98
C PRO A 32 -2.34 15.75 -4.08
N GLU A 33 -3.55 15.40 -4.53
CA GLU A 33 -4.77 15.45 -3.71
C GLU A 33 -4.66 14.55 -2.46
N PHE A 34 -3.89 13.47 -2.53
CA PHE A 34 -3.59 12.65 -1.36
C PHE A 34 -2.60 13.40 -0.45
N ARG A 35 -3.11 13.85 0.70
CA ARG A 35 -2.33 14.49 1.76
C ARG A 35 -1.40 13.47 2.45
N LEU A 36 -0.30 13.15 1.80
CA LEU A 36 0.73 12.28 2.39
C LEU A 36 1.38 12.97 3.58
N ARG A 37 1.46 12.24 4.70
CA ARG A 37 2.03 12.72 5.94
C ARG A 37 3.15 11.80 6.39
N LEU A 38 4.27 12.40 6.82
CA LEU A 38 5.31 11.64 7.49
C LEU A 38 4.81 11.17 8.87
N PRO A 39 5.00 9.90 9.23
CA PRO A 39 4.77 9.44 10.59
C PRO A 39 5.76 10.14 11.53
N LYS A 40 5.28 10.53 12.72
CA LYS A 40 6.12 11.10 13.78
C LYS A 40 6.90 10.00 14.48
N LEU A 41 7.91 10.41 15.26
CA LEU A 41 8.66 9.49 16.11
C LEU A 41 7.72 8.83 17.12
N GLY A 42 7.60 7.50 17.05
CA GLY A 42 6.74 6.72 17.95
C GLY A 42 5.35 6.41 17.39
N ASP A 43 4.97 6.97 16.23
CA ASP A 43 3.72 6.61 15.58
C ASP A 43 3.76 5.14 15.16
N ALA A 44 2.73 4.39 15.57
CA ALA A 44 2.52 3.02 15.12
C ALA A 44 1.55 3.02 13.93
N ILE A 45 1.76 2.12 12.97
CA ILE A 45 0.89 2.01 11.79
C ILE A 45 -0.58 1.70 12.15
N VAL A 46 -0.79 1.05 13.30
CA VAL A 46 -2.11 0.72 13.85
C VAL A 46 -2.78 1.89 14.58
N ALA A 47 -2.04 2.97 14.83
CA ALA A 47 -2.51 4.18 15.52
C ALA A 47 -2.47 5.37 14.56
N THR A 48 -2.93 5.14 13.33
CA THR A 48 -2.99 6.19 12.32
C THR A 48 -4.08 7.22 12.70
N PRO A 49 -3.85 8.53 12.52
CA PRO A 49 -4.86 9.55 12.79
C PRO A 49 -6.16 9.30 12.01
N GLU A 50 -7.29 9.72 12.56
CA GLU A 50 -8.58 9.65 11.87
C GLU A 50 -8.52 10.36 10.51
N GLY A 51 -9.11 9.73 9.49
CA GLY A 51 -9.07 10.20 8.10
C GLY A 51 -7.76 9.88 7.36
N PHE A 52 -6.83 9.15 7.96
CA PHE A 52 -5.60 8.70 7.31
C PHE A 52 -5.47 7.18 7.33
N VAL A 53 -4.74 6.64 6.35
CA VAL A 53 -4.35 5.23 6.30
C VAL A 53 -2.83 5.09 6.37
N GLY A 54 -2.35 4.26 7.29
CA GLY A 54 -0.93 3.94 7.42
C GLY A 54 -0.55 2.81 6.48
N VAL A 55 0.40 3.05 5.56
CA VAL A 55 0.90 2.03 4.62
C VAL A 55 2.43 1.94 4.65
N TYR A 56 2.95 0.73 4.45
CA TYR A 56 4.39 0.54 4.31
C TYR A 56 4.85 0.94 2.90
N ARG A 57 6.02 1.60 2.80
CA ARG A 57 6.65 1.94 1.51
C ARG A 57 6.76 0.75 0.56
N VAL A 58 6.96 -0.46 1.09
CA VAL A 58 7.10 -1.68 0.30
C VAL A 58 5.81 -2.04 -0.45
N PHE A 59 4.63 -1.57 -0.02
CA PHE A 59 3.35 -1.86 -0.66
C PHE A 59 3.18 -1.16 -2.02
N PHE A 60 3.90 -0.07 -2.26
CA PHE A 60 3.88 0.58 -3.58
C PHE A 60 4.66 -0.21 -4.66
N LYS A 61 5.60 -1.09 -4.26
CA LYS A 61 6.33 -1.98 -5.18
C LYS A 61 5.43 -3.02 -5.87
N PRO A 62 4.55 -3.76 -5.17
CA PRO A 62 3.59 -4.67 -5.78
C PRO A 62 2.36 -3.96 -6.37
N GLY A 63 2.41 -2.65 -6.62
CA GLY A 63 1.35 -1.96 -7.34
C GLY A 63 0.20 -1.42 -6.48
N LEU A 64 0.37 -1.25 -5.16
CA LEU A 64 -0.55 -0.36 -4.43
C LEU A 64 -0.46 1.02 -5.07
N ARG A 65 -1.55 1.46 -5.68
CA ARG A 65 -1.75 2.80 -6.22
C ARG A 65 -2.95 3.37 -5.48
N LEU A 66 -2.79 4.58 -4.94
CA LEU A 66 -3.88 5.34 -4.34
C LEU A 66 -4.56 6.11 -5.49
N PRO A 67 -5.89 6.17 -5.60
CA PRO A 67 -6.90 5.75 -4.62
C PRO A 67 -7.01 4.24 -4.54
N THR A 68 -6.97 3.71 -3.32
CA THR A 68 -7.36 2.33 -3.05
C THR A 68 -8.73 2.11 -3.68
N PHE A 69 -8.81 1.31 -4.74
CA PHE A 69 -10.07 0.95 -5.40
C PHE A 69 -11.12 0.67 -4.31
N GLU A 70 -12.35 1.18 -4.42
CA GLU A 70 -13.43 0.92 -3.45
C GLU A 70 -13.51 -0.57 -3.07
N PHE A 71 -13.21 -1.44 -4.04
CA PHE A 71 -13.04 -2.87 -3.85
C PHE A 71 -12.06 -3.28 -2.73
N LEU A 72 -10.88 -2.66 -2.63
CA LEU A 72 -9.91 -2.96 -1.59
C LEU A 72 -10.45 -2.58 -0.20
N GLU A 73 -11.18 -1.48 -0.09
CA GLU A 73 -11.84 -1.09 1.17
C GLU A 73 -12.90 -2.11 1.57
N VAL A 74 -13.75 -2.53 0.62
CA VAL A 74 -14.77 -3.58 0.84
C VAL A 74 -14.13 -4.91 1.26
N VAL A 75 -13.02 -5.31 0.64
CA VAL A 75 -12.29 -6.54 1.00
C VAL A 75 -11.71 -6.43 2.42
N LEU A 76 -11.10 -5.29 2.76
CA LEU A 76 -10.55 -5.07 4.10
C LEU A 76 -11.64 -5.11 5.16
N ASP A 77 -12.78 -4.45 4.91
CA ASP A 77 -13.91 -4.41 5.84
C ASP A 77 -14.55 -5.80 6.02
N TYR A 78 -14.82 -6.51 4.92
CA TYR A 78 -15.41 -7.85 4.94
C TYR A 78 -14.60 -8.86 5.77
N TYR A 79 -13.26 -8.80 5.67
CA TYR A 79 -12.38 -9.69 6.43
C TYR A 79 -11.91 -9.10 7.76
N HIS A 80 -12.39 -7.90 8.14
CA HIS A 80 -11.95 -7.15 9.31
C HIS A 80 -10.42 -7.03 9.42
N LEU A 81 -9.77 -6.76 8.28
CA LEU A 81 -8.32 -6.64 8.17
C LEU A 81 -7.89 -5.18 8.12
N HIS A 82 -6.79 -4.87 8.80
CA HIS A 82 -6.07 -3.62 8.58
C HIS A 82 -5.16 -3.76 7.36
N ILE A 83 -5.04 -2.73 6.51
CA ILE A 83 -4.22 -2.77 5.28
C ILE A 83 -2.75 -3.17 5.55
N ALA A 84 -2.21 -2.79 6.72
CA ALA A 84 -0.86 -3.17 7.15
C ALA A 84 -0.66 -4.68 7.41
N GLN A 85 -1.75 -5.45 7.56
CA GLN A 85 -1.70 -6.90 7.74
C GLN A 85 -1.66 -7.65 6.41
N ILE A 86 -1.90 -6.96 5.28
CA ILE A 86 -1.78 -7.54 3.95
C ILE A 86 -0.29 -7.62 3.59
N THR A 87 0.16 -8.80 3.19
CA THR A 87 1.52 -8.96 2.66
C THR A 87 1.63 -8.26 1.30
N PRO A 88 2.82 -7.79 0.88
CA PRO A 88 3.01 -7.22 -0.47
C PRO A 88 2.47 -8.11 -1.60
N ASN A 89 2.57 -9.43 -1.47
CA ASN A 89 2.02 -10.38 -2.44
C ASN A 89 0.49 -10.50 -2.36
N GLY A 90 -0.11 -10.25 -1.20
CA GLY A 90 -1.55 -10.21 -1.01
C GLY A 90 -2.22 -9.15 -1.88
N PHE A 91 -1.63 -7.95 -1.99
CA PHE A 91 -2.15 -6.90 -2.87
C PHE A 91 -2.23 -7.34 -4.34
N ARG A 92 -1.23 -8.09 -4.83
CA ARG A 92 -1.26 -8.63 -6.20
C ARG A 92 -2.42 -9.59 -6.41
N LYS A 93 -2.70 -10.46 -5.43
CA LYS A 93 -3.84 -11.39 -5.49
C LYS A 93 -5.17 -10.65 -5.48
N ILE A 94 -5.31 -9.61 -4.65
CA ILE A 94 -6.53 -8.80 -4.59
C ILE A 94 -6.78 -8.09 -5.93
N ILE A 95 -5.75 -7.48 -6.51
CA ILE A 95 -5.85 -6.85 -7.84
C ILE A 95 -6.22 -7.88 -8.90
N TYR A 96 -5.60 -9.07 -8.88
CA TYR A 96 -5.92 -10.15 -9.81
C TYR A 96 -7.39 -10.58 -9.69
N MET A 97 -7.89 -10.79 -8.46
CA MET A 97 -9.29 -11.14 -8.20
C MET A 97 -10.23 -10.06 -8.74
N LEU A 98 -9.92 -8.77 -8.52
CA LEU A 98 -10.71 -7.65 -9.05
C LEU A 98 -10.79 -7.69 -10.58
N CYS A 99 -9.64 -7.84 -11.25
CA CYS A 99 -9.59 -7.95 -12.71
C CYS A 99 -10.44 -9.14 -13.21
N SER A 100 -10.31 -10.31 -12.57
CA SER A 100 -11.10 -11.49 -12.92
C SER A 100 -12.61 -11.30 -12.71
N THR A 101 -13.04 -10.62 -11.64
CA THR A 101 -14.48 -10.35 -11.41
C THR A 101 -15.08 -9.34 -12.38
N LEU A 102 -14.27 -8.50 -13.00
CA LEU A 102 -14.71 -7.50 -13.98
C LEU A 102 -14.61 -8.00 -15.42
N ASP A 103 -14.36 -9.30 -15.64
CA ASP A 103 -14.05 -9.92 -16.94
C ASP A 103 -12.89 -9.24 -17.69
N PHE A 104 -12.06 -8.49 -16.96
CA PHE A 104 -10.83 -7.91 -17.49
C PHE A 104 -9.70 -8.91 -17.28
N MET A 105 -9.30 -9.60 -18.34
CA MET A 105 -8.06 -10.36 -18.31
C MET A 105 -6.90 -9.37 -18.08
N PRO A 106 -6.06 -9.53 -17.04
CA PRO A 106 -4.92 -8.66 -16.82
C PRO A 106 -3.84 -8.97 -17.88
N PHE A 107 -4.02 -8.46 -19.10
CA PHE A 107 -3.02 -8.51 -20.15
C PHE A 107 -1.82 -7.63 -19.75
N ILE A 108 -0.65 -7.89 -20.36
CA ILE A 108 0.58 -7.10 -20.15
C ILE A 108 0.33 -5.59 -20.30
N THR A 109 -0.62 -5.18 -21.14
CA THR A 109 -1.00 -3.77 -21.35
C THR A 109 -1.62 -3.14 -20.10
N VAL A 110 -2.57 -3.81 -19.46
CA VAL A 110 -3.15 -3.41 -18.17
C VAL A 110 -2.09 -3.52 -17.06
N PHE A 111 -1.26 -4.56 -17.12
CA PHE A 111 -0.13 -4.70 -16.21
C PHE A 111 0.85 -3.53 -16.34
N HIS A 112 1.15 -3.01 -17.53
CA HIS A 112 2.04 -1.85 -17.69
C HIS A 112 1.41 -0.54 -17.19
N GLN A 113 0.08 -0.41 -17.26
CA GLN A 113 -0.62 0.77 -16.73
C GLN A 113 -0.72 0.74 -15.21
N ILE A 114 -0.97 -0.44 -14.61
CA ILE A 114 -1.07 -0.62 -13.15
C ILE A 114 0.31 -0.77 -12.49
N TYR A 115 1.17 -1.54 -13.13
CA TYR A 115 2.56 -1.83 -12.80
C TYR A 115 3.46 -1.20 -13.88
N VAL A 116 3.54 0.13 -13.90
CA VAL A 116 4.67 0.78 -14.56
C VAL A 116 5.93 0.15 -13.95
N PRO A 117 6.77 -0.53 -14.76
CA PRO A 117 8.04 -1.04 -14.27
C PRO A 117 8.76 0.19 -13.74
N ILE A 118 9.04 0.21 -12.45
CA ILE A 118 9.97 1.19 -11.96
C ILE A 118 11.26 0.87 -12.70
N SER A 119 11.66 1.69 -13.68
CA SER A 119 12.98 1.52 -14.26
C SER A 119 13.96 1.55 -13.08
N ASN A 120 14.86 0.57 -13.06
CA ASN A 120 15.98 0.61 -12.14
C ASN A 120 16.86 1.80 -12.55
N GLY A 121 16.51 2.98 -12.04
CA GLY A 121 17.50 3.99 -11.73
C GLY A 121 18.13 3.58 -10.41
N ASP A 122 19.37 3.06 -10.53
CA ASP A 122 20.30 2.52 -9.54
C ASP A 122 20.16 1.02 -9.22
#